data_AF-F0VFX5-F1
#
_entry.id   AF-F0VFX5-F1
#
_cell.length_a   1.000
_cell.length_b   1.000
_cell.length_c   1.000
_cell.angle_alpha   90.00
_cell.angle_beta   90.00
_cell.angle_gamma   90.00
#
_symmetry.space_group_name_H-M   'P 1'
#
loop_
_entity.id
_entity.type
_entity.pdbx_description
1 polymer ?
#
loop_
_entity_poly.entity_id
_entity_poly.type
_entity_poly.pdbx_seq_one_letter_code
_entity_poly.pdbx_strand_id
1 'polypeptide(L)'
;MVRTPRYPASPVQEIFLPEPVPFVQFDQSAPSPSNPPAALPAPSLSQCEEQKDRYRDISSMYHRGLAGAEQVREAYNSMAKCFRRISVFEVIERDPALRQAQNFTMDLKQAEEDQRYKQLQYGRVPSILTKYHL
;
A
#
# COMPACT_ATOMS: atom_id res chain seq x y z
N MET A 1 12.09 18.34 -16.67
CA MET A 1 12.41 17.09 -17.40
C MET A 1 11.86 17.21 -18.82
N VAL A 2 12.61 16.76 -19.82
CA VAL A 2 12.20 16.82 -21.24
C VAL A 2 11.23 15.68 -21.54
N ARG A 3 10.26 15.90 -22.44
CA ARG A 3 9.27 14.89 -22.83
C ARG A 3 9.93 13.77 -23.63
N THR A 4 9.77 12.52 -23.18
CA THR A 4 10.03 11.33 -24.01
C THR A 4 8.75 10.97 -24.76
N PRO A 5 8.74 10.91 -26.10
CA PRO A 5 7.54 10.59 -26.86
C PRO A 5 7.16 9.11 -26.67
N ARG A 6 5.88 8.85 -26.41
CA ARG A 6 5.29 7.49 -26.38
C ARG A 6 5.32 6.84 -27.77
N TYR A 7 5.04 7.65 -28.78
CA TYR A 7 5.06 7.24 -30.18
C TYR A 7 6.12 8.01 -30.96
N PRO A 8 7.37 7.51 -31.05
CA PRO A 8 8.40 8.12 -31.88
C PRO A 8 7.99 8.28 -33.35
N ALA A 9 7.18 7.34 -33.87
CA ALA A 9 6.65 7.36 -35.23
C ALA A 9 5.15 7.70 -35.26
N SER A 10 4.76 8.80 -34.60
CA SER A 10 3.36 9.21 -34.37
C SER A 10 2.39 9.02 -35.56
N PRO A 11 2.68 9.47 -36.81
CA PRO A 11 1.72 9.33 -37.93
C PRO A 11 1.36 7.89 -38.33
N VAL A 12 2.14 6.90 -37.90
CA VAL A 12 1.93 5.48 -38.19
C VAL A 12 1.61 4.72 -36.90
N GLN A 13 2.44 4.90 -35.88
CA GLN A 13 2.40 4.10 -34.65
C GLN A 13 1.12 4.32 -33.84
N GLU A 14 0.59 5.54 -33.81
CA GLU A 14 -0.66 5.83 -33.07
C GLU A 14 -1.88 5.13 -33.65
N ILE A 15 -1.87 4.85 -34.95
CA ILE A 15 -2.98 4.22 -35.67
C ILE A 15 -2.85 2.69 -35.61
N PHE A 16 -1.65 2.16 -35.88
CA PHE A 16 -1.43 0.72 -36.01
C PHE A 16 -1.15 0.02 -34.67
N LEU A 17 -0.41 0.65 -33.76
CA LEU A 17 -0.05 0.08 -32.45
C LEU A 17 -0.17 1.13 -31.34
N PRO A 18 -1.40 1.54 -31.01
CA PRO A 18 -1.61 2.37 -29.83
C PRO A 18 -1.21 1.60 -28.57
N GLU A 19 -0.50 2.28 -27.68
CA GLU A 19 -0.22 1.76 -26.35
C GLU A 19 -1.55 1.62 -25.56
N PRO A 20 -1.83 0.44 -24.99
CA PRO A 20 -3.06 0.22 -24.23
C PRO A 20 -3.05 0.99 -22.90
N VAL A 21 -4.22 1.06 -22.27
CA VAL A 21 -4.31 1.56 -20.89
C VAL A 21 -3.55 0.60 -19.96
N PRO A 22 -2.66 1.09 -19.09
CA PRO A 22 -1.93 0.23 -18.18
C PRO A 22 -2.88 -0.41 -17.15
N PHE A 23 -2.62 -1.67 -16.82
CA PHE A 23 -3.24 -2.34 -15.68
C PHE A 23 -2.25 -2.39 -14.52
N VAL A 24 -2.64 -1.86 -13.36
CA VAL A 24 -1.71 -1.58 -12.24
C VAL A 24 -2.04 -2.34 -10.96
N GLN A 25 -3.08 -3.19 -10.94
CA GLN A 25 -3.46 -3.93 -9.74
C GLN A 25 -2.44 -5.01 -9.38
N PHE A 26 -1.95 -5.71 -10.40
CA PHE A 26 -0.90 -6.72 -10.32
C PHE A 26 -0.29 -6.93 -11.70
N ASP A 27 0.84 -7.61 -11.77
CA ASP A 27 1.45 -8.04 -13.03
C ASP A 27 0.64 -9.20 -13.64
N GLN A 28 -0.02 -8.93 -14.77
CA GLN A 28 -0.85 -9.93 -15.47
C GLN A 28 -0.02 -11.03 -16.16
N SER A 29 1.29 -10.82 -16.33
CA SER A 29 2.16 -11.79 -16.97
C SER A 29 2.66 -12.88 -16.01
N ALA A 30 2.51 -12.66 -14.71
CA ALA A 30 2.89 -13.61 -13.67
C ALA A 30 1.75 -14.57 -13.31
N PRO A 31 2.05 -15.82 -12.91
CA PRO A 31 1.04 -16.75 -12.43
C PRO A 31 0.43 -16.28 -11.10
N SER A 32 -0.89 -16.47 -10.95
CA SER A 32 -1.61 -16.10 -9.72
C SER A 32 -1.33 -17.12 -8.60
N PRO A 33 -0.86 -16.69 -7.40
CA PRO A 33 -0.67 -17.58 -6.26
C PRO A 33 -2.00 -18.17 -5.78
N SER A 34 -2.04 -19.48 -5.54
CA SER A 34 -3.22 -20.19 -5.01
C SER A 34 -3.27 -20.27 -3.48
N ASN A 35 -2.15 -19.99 -2.82
CA ASN A 35 -2.03 -20.04 -1.36
C ASN A 35 -1.68 -18.67 -0.80
N PRO A 36 -2.16 -18.32 0.40
CA PRO A 36 -1.80 -17.08 1.06
C PRO A 36 -0.31 -17.07 1.46
N PRO A 37 0.29 -15.88 1.66
CA PRO A 37 1.63 -15.78 2.19
C PRO A 37 1.72 -16.41 3.60
N ALA A 38 2.86 -17.01 3.91
CA ALA A 38 3.11 -17.53 5.26
C ALA A 38 3.15 -16.40 6.30
N ALA A 39 2.71 -16.70 7.52
CA ALA A 39 2.77 -15.76 8.63
C ALA A 39 4.23 -15.34 8.89
N LEU A 40 4.46 -14.03 8.92
CA LEU A 40 5.76 -13.47 9.27
C LEU A 40 6.05 -13.69 10.77
N PRO A 41 7.33 -13.84 11.18
CA PRO A 41 7.68 -13.96 12.58
C PRO A 41 7.30 -12.71 13.37
N ALA A 42 6.89 -12.91 14.63
CA ALA A 42 6.54 -11.83 15.55
C ALA A 42 7.70 -10.82 15.67
N PRO A 43 7.48 -9.53 15.37
CA PRO A 43 8.50 -8.51 15.50
C PRO A 43 8.76 -8.17 16.97
N SER A 44 9.97 -7.70 17.27
CA SER A 44 10.37 -7.30 18.62
C SER A 44 11.18 -6.01 18.61
N LEU A 45 11.25 -5.34 19.76
CA LEU A 45 12.01 -4.10 19.93
C LEU A 45 13.52 -4.28 19.70
N SER A 46 14.05 -5.49 19.89
CA SER A 46 15.48 -5.78 19.67
C SER A 46 15.91 -5.60 18.22
N GLN A 47 14.97 -5.64 17.26
CA GLN A 47 15.24 -5.41 15.84
C GLN A 47 15.39 -3.92 15.49
N CYS A 48 15.14 -3.01 16.43
CA CYS A 48 15.16 -1.56 16.20
C CYS A 48 16.41 -0.86 16.76
N GLU A 49 17.38 -1.58 17.35
CA GLU A 49 18.57 -0.97 17.99
C GLU A 49 19.39 -0.12 17.03
N GLU A 50 19.76 -0.67 15.87
CA GLU A 50 20.53 0.04 14.84
C GLU A 50 19.83 1.35 14.39
N GLN A 51 18.51 1.32 14.27
CA GLN A 51 17.73 2.49 13.83
C GLN A 51 17.66 3.57 14.92
N LYS A 52 17.61 3.18 16.20
CA LYS A 52 17.70 4.11 17.33
C LYS A 52 19.07 4.78 17.40
N ASP A 53 20.13 4.00 17.25
CA ASP A 53 21.50 4.51 17.26
C ASP A 53 21.74 5.46 16.07
N ARG A 54 21.38 5.05 14.85
CA ARG A 54 21.51 5.89 13.65
C ARG A 54 20.73 7.20 13.77
N TYR A 55 19.50 7.16 14.29
CA TYR A 55 18.72 8.38 14.49
C TYR A 55 19.35 9.30 15.53
N ARG A 56 19.82 8.77 16.66
CA ARG A 56 20.52 9.54 17.70
C ARG A 56 21.76 10.24 17.12
N ASP A 57 22.56 9.51 16.34
CA ASP A 57 23.82 10.01 15.81
C ASP A 57 23.59 11.09 14.75
N ILE A 58 22.68 10.85 13.80
CA ILE A 58 22.32 11.83 12.76
C ILE A 58 21.64 13.07 13.36
N SER A 59 20.78 12.89 14.37
CA SER A 59 20.17 14.00 15.09
C SER A 59 21.23 14.85 15.80
N SER A 60 22.20 14.21 16.48
CA SER A 60 23.32 14.91 17.12
C SER A 60 24.13 15.72 16.10
N MET A 61 24.46 15.13 14.94
CA MET A 61 25.16 15.85 13.86
C MET A 61 24.33 16.99 13.27
N TYR A 62 23.01 16.83 13.17
CA TYR A 62 22.11 17.88 12.69
C TYR A 62 22.10 19.09 13.63
N HIS A 63 22.02 18.87 14.94
CA HIS A 63 22.11 19.94 15.94
C HIS A 63 23.47 20.65 15.93
N ARG A 64 24.53 19.94 15.56
CA ARG A 64 25.88 20.51 15.35
C ARG A 64 26.04 21.25 14.01
N GLY A 65 25.04 21.20 13.12
CA GLY A 65 25.09 21.80 11.79
C GLY A 65 25.91 21.00 10.76
N LEU A 66 26.22 19.73 11.04
CA LEU A 66 27.08 18.88 10.19
C LEU A 66 26.29 17.87 9.34
N ALA A 67 24.99 17.71 9.57
CA ALA A 67 24.11 16.84 8.80
C ALA A 67 22.92 17.60 8.19
N GLY A 68 22.39 17.08 7.08
CA GLY A 68 21.19 17.62 6.43
C GLY A 68 19.89 17.11 7.05
N ALA A 69 18.83 17.91 6.96
CA ALA A 69 17.51 17.57 7.52
C ALA A 69 16.88 16.32 6.87
N GLU A 70 17.22 16.00 5.62
CA GLU A 70 16.71 14.80 4.93
C GLU A 70 17.18 13.51 5.61
N GLN A 71 18.44 13.45 6.04
CA GLN A 71 18.99 12.30 6.74
C GLN A 71 18.29 12.05 8.09
N VAL A 72 17.93 13.12 8.80
CA VAL A 72 17.16 13.04 10.05
C VAL A 72 15.78 12.46 9.79
N ARG A 73 15.09 12.92 8.72
CA ARG A 73 13.76 12.41 8.36
C ARG A 73 13.81 10.93 7.97
N GLU A 74 14.81 10.52 7.22
CA GLU A 74 14.98 9.13 6.81
C GLU A 74 15.21 8.21 8.01
N ALA A 75 16.16 8.56 8.88
CA ALA A 75 16.47 7.78 10.09
C ALA A 75 15.31 7.74 11.09
N TYR A 76 14.56 8.84 11.23
CA TYR A 76 13.34 8.84 12.03
C TYR A 76 12.28 7.92 11.43
N ASN A 77 12.06 7.99 10.12
CA ASN A 77 11.06 7.17 9.44
C ASN A 77 11.38 5.67 9.49
N SER A 78 12.66 5.28 9.36
CA SER A 78 13.07 3.88 9.49
C SER A 78 12.83 3.37 10.92
N MET A 79 13.22 4.15 11.93
CA MET A 79 12.97 3.84 13.33
C MET A 79 11.46 3.73 13.62
N ALA A 80 10.66 4.71 13.18
CA ALA A 80 9.22 4.73 13.37
C ALA A 80 8.52 3.55 12.67
N LYS A 81 8.96 3.14 11.47
CA LYS A 81 8.45 1.94 10.79
C LYS A 81 8.74 0.67 11.60
N CYS A 82 9.92 0.58 12.23
CA CYS A 82 10.26 -0.56 13.08
C CYS A 82 9.32 -0.66 14.30
N PHE A 83 9.06 0.45 14.98
CA PHE A 83 8.08 0.49 16.08
C PHE A 83 6.65 0.20 15.61
N ARG A 84 6.23 0.75 14.46
CA ARG A 84 4.91 0.48 13.88
C ARG A 84 4.70 -0.99 13.57
N ARG A 85 5.75 -1.72 13.17
CA ARG A 85 5.64 -3.16 12.92
C ARG A 85 5.19 -3.92 14.17
N ILE A 86 5.72 -3.54 15.33
CA ILE A 86 5.37 -4.14 16.64
C ILE A 86 3.95 -3.73 17.04
N SER A 87 3.61 -2.44 16.94
CA SER A 87 2.27 -1.98 17.31
C SER A 87 1.18 -2.57 16.42
N VAL A 88 1.43 -2.70 15.12
CA VAL A 88 0.48 -3.32 14.18
C VAL A 88 0.33 -4.81 14.48
N PHE A 89 1.43 -5.51 14.77
CA PHE A 89 1.37 -6.91 15.16
C PHE A 89 0.55 -7.12 16.44
N GLU A 90 0.76 -6.29 17.47
CA GLU A 90 -0.03 -6.33 18.69
C GLU A 90 -1.52 -6.09 18.43
N VAL A 91 -1.88 -5.10 17.61
CA VAL A 91 -3.27 -4.83 17.23
C VAL A 91 -3.87 -6.03 16.50
N ILE A 92 -3.14 -6.60 15.55
CA ILE A 92 -3.57 -7.78 14.78
C ILE A 92 -3.83 -8.96 15.72
N GLU A 93 -2.92 -9.28 16.64
CA GLU A 93 -3.09 -10.41 17.56
C GLU A 93 -4.19 -10.21 18.60
N ARG A 94 -4.33 -8.99 19.13
CA ARG A 94 -5.26 -8.72 20.25
C ARG A 94 -6.69 -8.47 19.80
N ASP A 95 -6.89 -7.81 18.66
CA ASP A 95 -8.22 -7.44 18.19
C ASP A 95 -8.99 -8.67 17.66
N PRO A 96 -10.09 -9.11 18.32
CA PRO A 96 -10.86 -10.25 17.86
C PRO A 96 -11.47 -10.07 16.47
N ALA A 97 -11.71 -8.82 16.03
CA ALA A 97 -12.26 -8.54 14.70
C ALA A 97 -11.31 -8.95 13.57
N LEU A 98 -10.00 -8.99 13.85
CA LEU A 98 -8.97 -9.32 12.86
C LEU A 98 -8.66 -10.82 12.77
N ARG A 99 -9.13 -11.64 13.73
CA ARG A 99 -8.86 -13.09 13.73
C ARG A 99 -9.35 -13.81 12.49
N GLN A 100 -10.53 -13.43 11.98
CA GLN A 100 -11.07 -14.01 10.75
C GLN A 100 -10.27 -13.57 9.53
N ALA A 101 -9.77 -12.34 9.50
CA ALA A 101 -8.94 -11.83 8.42
C ALA A 101 -7.55 -12.50 8.38
N GLN A 102 -6.97 -12.82 9.54
CA GLN A 102 -5.68 -13.54 9.62
C GLN A 102 -5.75 -14.95 9.01
N ASN A 103 -6.86 -15.64 9.23
CA ASN A 103 -7.09 -17.00 8.74
C ASN A 103 -7.98 -17.02 7.50
N PHE A 104 -8.04 -15.91 6.75
CA PHE A 104 -8.89 -15.81 5.57
C PHE A 104 -8.33 -16.63 4.42
N THR A 105 -9.17 -17.49 3.85
CA THR A 105 -8.87 -18.27 2.65
C THR A 105 -10.05 -18.21 1.69
N MET A 106 -9.76 -17.98 0.41
CA MET A 106 -10.73 -17.94 -0.68
C MET A 106 -10.02 -18.32 -1.97
N ASP A 107 -10.64 -19.13 -2.81
CA ASP A 107 -10.10 -19.50 -4.12
C ASP A 107 -10.63 -18.59 -5.24
N LEU A 108 -9.92 -18.60 -6.37
CA LEU A 108 -10.32 -17.80 -7.54
C LEU A 108 -11.67 -18.26 -8.11
N LYS A 109 -12.01 -19.55 -7.96
CA LYS A 109 -13.26 -20.09 -8.47
C LYS A 109 -14.46 -19.53 -7.70
N GLN A 110 -14.43 -19.51 -6.37
CA GLN A 110 -15.48 -18.86 -5.57
C GLN A 110 -15.59 -17.37 -5.90
N ALA A 111 -14.46 -16.69 -6.19
CA ALA A 111 -14.46 -15.28 -6.54
C ALA A 111 -15.23 -14.98 -7.84
N GLU A 112 -15.09 -15.86 -8.84
CA GLU A 112 -15.82 -15.74 -10.11
C GLU A 112 -17.30 -16.17 -10.00
N GLU A 113 -17.61 -17.16 -9.16
CA GLU A 113 -18.98 -17.63 -8.95
C GLU A 113 -19.84 -16.66 -8.11
N ASP A 114 -19.19 -15.83 -7.29
CA ASP A 114 -19.84 -14.85 -6.43
C ASP A 114 -20.68 -13.84 -7.23
N GLN A 115 -21.88 -13.53 -6.73
CA GLN A 115 -22.84 -12.64 -7.37
C GLN A 115 -22.89 -11.24 -6.74
N ARG A 116 -22.02 -10.94 -5.76
CA ARG A 116 -21.93 -9.61 -5.13
C ARG A 116 -21.65 -8.47 -6.12
N TYR A 117 -21.01 -8.77 -7.25
CA TYR A 117 -20.76 -7.76 -8.30
C TYR A 117 -22.05 -7.10 -8.82
N LYS A 118 -23.19 -7.79 -8.75
CA LYS A 118 -24.51 -7.26 -9.16
C LYS A 118 -24.95 -6.04 -8.34
N GLN A 119 -24.40 -5.85 -7.15
CA GLN A 119 -24.78 -4.81 -6.20
C GLN A 119 -23.76 -3.65 -6.13
N LEU A 120 -22.75 -3.62 -7.01
CA LEU A 120 -21.71 -2.58 -7.02
C LEU A 120 -22.16 -1.26 -7.67
N GLN A 121 -23.47 -1.05 -7.84
CA GLN A 121 -23.99 0.21 -8.35
C GLN A 121 -23.91 1.29 -7.26
N TYR A 122 -23.41 2.47 -7.61
CA TYR A 122 -23.44 3.60 -6.69
C TYR A 122 -24.88 3.96 -6.31
N GLY A 123 -25.08 4.30 -5.04
CA GLY A 123 -26.36 4.80 -4.56
C GLY A 123 -26.71 6.17 -5.14
N ARG A 124 -27.96 6.60 -4.91
CA ARG A 124 -28.43 7.93 -5.29
C ARG A 124 -28.37 8.87 -4.09
N VAL A 125 -27.83 10.06 -4.29
CA VAL A 125 -27.85 11.13 -3.28
C VAL A 125 -29.31 11.50 -2.96
N PRO A 126 -29.67 11.76 -1.68
CA PRO A 126 -31.00 12.22 -1.33
C PRO A 126 -31.41 13.51 -2.05
N SER A 127 -32.71 13.73 -2.18
CA SER A 127 -33.24 14.98 -2.75
C SER A 127 -32.79 16.19 -1.93
N ILE A 128 -32.54 17.31 -2.60
CA ILE A 128 -32.24 18.58 -1.94
C ILE A 128 -33.35 19.04 -0.98
N LEU A 129 -34.60 18.60 -1.22
CA LEU A 129 -35.76 18.90 -0.36
C LEU A 129 -35.62 18.35 1.06
N THR A 130 -34.82 17.29 1.24
CA THR A 130 -34.48 16.77 2.57
C THR A 130 -33.79 17.80 3.47
N LYS A 131 -33.16 18.84 2.88
CA LYS A 131 -32.60 19.97 3.64
C LYS A 131 -33.65 20.87 4.28
N TYR A 132 -34.86 20.85 3.75
CA TYR A 132 -35.99 21.65 4.22
C TYR A 132 -37.01 20.80 4.99
N HIS A 133 -36.74 19.51 5.18
CA HIS A 133 -37.69 18.53 5.73
C HIS A 133 -39.02 18.47 4.94
N LEU A 134 -38.92 18.60 3.61
CA LEU A 134 -40.02 18.50 2.64
C LEU A 134 -39.89 17.23 1.80
#